data_AF-A0A950XRD1-F1
#
_entry.id   AF-A0A950XRD1-F1
#
_cell.length_a   1.000
_cell.length_b   1.000
_cell.length_c   1.000
_cell.angle_alpha   90.00
_cell.angle_beta   90.00
_cell.angle_gamma   90.00
#
_symmetry.space_group_name_H-M   'P 1'
#
loop_
_entity.id
_entity.type
_entity.pdbx_description
1 polymer ?
#
loop_
_entity_poly.entity_id
_entity_poly.type
_entity_poly.pdbx_seq_one_letter_code
_entity_poly.pdbx_strand_id
1 'polypeptide(L)'
;MGARDAQRGPVTAAEAAIFGADAELARDLAQVDWATTPLGSPAGWPQSLQTAVDILLSSRFSMWMAWGPELTFFCNAAYRRDT
;
A
#
# COMPACT_ATOMS: atom_id res chain seq x y z
N MET A 1 -7.51 -27.96 -16.87
CA MET A 1 -6.23 -27.28 -16.56
C MET A 1 -6.58 -25.99 -15.84
N GLY A 2 -7.14 -26.07 -14.63
CA GLY A 2 -6.36 -26.00 -13.40
C GLY A 2 -6.06 -24.55 -13.02
N ALA A 3 -7.07 -23.69 -13.03
CA ALA A 3 -6.94 -22.32 -12.51
C ALA A 3 -6.61 -22.44 -11.02
N ARG A 4 -5.40 -22.00 -10.67
CA ARG A 4 -4.95 -21.92 -9.30
C ARG A 4 -5.88 -20.94 -8.58
N ASP A 5 -6.81 -21.48 -7.80
CA ASP A 5 -7.38 -20.80 -6.65
C ASP A 5 -6.21 -20.40 -5.76
N ALA A 6 -5.70 -19.19 -6.00
CA ALA A 6 -4.76 -18.54 -5.12
C ALA A 6 -5.53 -18.26 -3.83
N GLN A 7 -5.25 -19.11 -2.84
CA GLN A 7 -5.66 -18.97 -1.45
C GLN A 7 -5.44 -17.53 -0.99
N ARG A 8 -6.47 -16.68 -1.11
CA ARG A 8 -6.44 -15.31 -0.64
C ARG A 8 -6.62 -15.36 0.88
N GLY A 9 -5.50 -15.41 1.59
CA GLY A 9 -5.48 -15.39 3.06
C GLY A 9 -6.10 -14.10 3.59
N PRO A 10 -6.60 -14.11 4.85
CA PRO A 10 -7.10 -12.89 5.48
C PRO A 10 -6.01 -11.82 5.51
N VAL A 11 -6.38 -10.57 5.21
CA VAL A 11 -5.50 -9.39 5.38
C VAL A 11 -4.95 -9.44 6.81
N THR A 12 -3.63 -9.40 6.94
CA THR A 12 -2.98 -9.55 8.24
C THR A 12 -3.19 -8.29 9.09
N ALA A 13 -3.24 -8.43 10.41
CA ALA A 13 -3.41 -7.32 11.34
C ALA A 13 -2.32 -6.22 11.20
N ALA A 14 -1.13 -6.60 10.70
CA ALA A 14 -0.04 -5.68 10.41
C ALA A 14 -0.34 -4.78 9.19
N GLU A 15 -0.96 -5.33 8.14
CA GLU A 15 -1.38 -4.56 6.96
C GLU A 15 -2.49 -3.58 7.33
N ALA A 16 -3.44 -4.01 8.17
CA ALA A 16 -4.49 -3.12 8.68
C ALA A 16 -3.94 -1.99 9.56
N ALA A 17 -2.84 -2.21 10.28
CA ALA A 17 -2.19 -1.18 11.09
C ALA A 17 -1.40 -0.16 10.26
N ILE A 18 -0.72 -0.61 9.19
CA ILE A 18 0.04 0.28 8.29
C ILE A 18 -0.87 1.21 7.51
N PHE A 19 -2.06 0.73 7.12
CA PHE A 19 -3.01 1.54 6.36
C PHE A 19 -4.09 2.20 7.23
N GLY A 20 -4.07 2.00 8.55
CA GLY A 20 -5.18 2.33 9.44
C GLY A 20 -5.53 3.82 9.60
N ALA A 21 -4.71 4.75 9.11
CA ALA A 21 -4.95 6.18 9.22
C ALA A 21 -6.12 6.69 8.34
N ASP A 22 -6.46 5.97 7.26
CA ASP A 22 -7.62 6.29 6.41
C ASP A 22 -8.28 5.00 5.89
N ALA A 23 -9.49 4.70 6.37
CA ALA A 23 -10.19 3.44 6.07
C ALA A 23 -10.60 3.28 4.59
N GLU A 24 -10.70 4.37 3.83
CA GLU A 24 -11.03 4.30 2.41
C GLU A 24 -9.79 3.96 1.58
N LEU A 25 -8.67 4.62 1.88
CA LEU A 25 -7.38 4.35 1.25
C LEU A 25 -6.78 3.00 1.67
N ALA A 26 -7.04 2.58 2.91
CA ALA A 26 -6.66 1.27 3.42
C ALA A 26 -7.27 0.12 2.64
N ARG A 27 -8.53 0.26 2.22
CA ARG A 27 -9.21 -0.77 1.42
C ARG A 27 -8.58 -0.92 0.04
N ASP A 28 -8.20 0.20 -0.57
CA ASP A 28 -7.57 0.18 -1.89
C ASP A 28 -6.16 -0.44 -1.81
N LEU A 29 -5.37 -0.06 -0.80
CA LEU A 29 -4.02 -0.58 -0.64
C LEU A 29 -4.01 -2.03 -0.15
N ALA A 30 -5.00 -2.45 0.64
CA ALA A 30 -5.16 -3.86 1.02
C ALA A 30 -5.57 -4.76 -0.16
N GLN A 31 -6.04 -4.19 -1.28
CA GLN A 31 -6.32 -4.95 -2.50
C GLN A 31 -5.07 -5.17 -3.38
N VAL A 32 -3.98 -4.47 -3.10
CA VAL A 32 -2.72 -4.67 -3.82
C VAL A 32 -2.04 -5.94 -3.32
N ASP A 33 -1.68 -6.84 -4.24
CA ASP A 33 -0.86 -8.01 -3.92
C ASP A 33 0.60 -7.59 -3.74
N TRP A 34 0.90 -7.00 -2.59
CA TRP A 34 2.23 -6.47 -2.25
C TRP A 34 3.33 -7.52 -2.29
N ALA A 35 3.01 -8.80 -2.06
CA ALA A 35 3.99 -9.88 -2.15
C ALA A 35 4.55 -10.06 -3.56
N THR A 36 3.82 -9.60 -4.58
CA THR A 36 4.27 -9.61 -5.99
C THR A 36 5.03 -8.33 -6.39
N THR A 37 5.07 -7.33 -5.52
CA THR A 37 5.80 -6.08 -5.76
C THR A 37 7.25 -6.19 -5.28
N PRO A 38 8.18 -5.38 -5.80
CA PRO A 38 9.56 -5.34 -5.31
C PRO A 38 9.71 -5.00 -3.83
N LEU A 39 8.68 -4.42 -3.20
CA LEU A 39 8.68 -4.10 -1.77
C LEU A 39 8.32 -5.29 -0.87
N GLY A 40 7.72 -6.33 -1.43
CA GLY A 40 7.21 -7.46 -0.68
C GLY A 40 6.05 -7.07 0.26
N SER A 41 5.65 -8.02 1.12
CA SER A 41 4.54 -7.83 2.05
C SER A 41 4.78 -6.65 3.00
N PRO A 42 3.75 -5.83 3.32
CA PRO A 42 3.87 -4.69 4.23
C PRO A 42 4.41 -5.05 5.61
N ALA A 43 4.20 -6.29 6.08
CA ALA A 43 4.75 -6.80 7.33
C ALA A 43 6.30 -6.79 7.38
N GLY A 44 6.96 -6.83 6.21
CA GLY A 44 8.41 -6.77 6.09
C GLY A 44 8.97 -5.38 5.76
N TRP A 45 8.12 -4.36 5.62
CA TRP A 45 8.58 -3.04 5.23
C TRP A 45 9.41 -2.39 6.34
N PRO A 46 10.49 -1.67 6.01
CA PRO A 46 11.22 -0.89 7.00
C PRO A 46 10.32 0.20 7.58
N GLN A 47 10.49 0.50 8.87
CA GLN A 47 9.68 1.49 9.59
C GLN A 47 9.62 2.85 8.88
N SER A 48 10.72 3.29 8.26
CA SER A 48 10.78 4.55 7.51
C SER A 48 9.83 4.57 6.31
N LEU A 49 9.69 3.43 5.60
CA LEU A 49 8.73 3.30 4.50
C LEU A 49 7.30 3.35 5.05
N GLN A 50 7.02 2.63 6.13
CA GLN A 50 5.69 2.63 6.74
C GLN A 50 5.27 4.06 7.15
N THR A 51 6.16 4.81 7.80
CA THR A 51 5.91 6.20 8.19
C THR A 51 5.75 7.12 6.97
N ALA A 52 6.56 6.97 5.92
CA ALA A 52 6.42 7.79 4.73
C ALA A 52 5.09 7.54 3.99
N VAL A 53 4.69 6.27 3.89
CA VAL A 53 3.39 5.87 3.35
C VAL A 53 2.27 6.45 4.20
N ASP A 54 2.32 6.33 5.52
CA ASP A 54 1.30 6.89 6.43
C ASP A 54 1.14 8.42 6.26
N ILE A 55 2.24 9.17 6.16
CA ILE A 55 2.21 10.63 5.89
C ILE A 55 1.59 10.93 4.51
N LEU A 56 1.96 10.16 3.48
CA LEU A 56 1.46 10.37 2.13
C LEU A 56 -0.06 10.15 2.08
N LEU A 57 -0.53 9.07 2.70
CA LEU A 57 -1.92 8.63 2.70
C LEU A 57 -2.83 9.51 3.57
N SER A 58 -2.33 10.01 4.70
CA SER A 58 -3.09 10.86 5.63
C SER A 58 -3.23 12.33 5.19
N SER A 59 -2.49 12.74 4.16
CA SER A 59 -2.50 14.12 3.70
C SER A 59 -3.66 14.43 2.75
N ARG A 60 -4.24 15.61 2.94
CA ARG A 60 -5.28 16.19 2.08
C ARG A 60 -4.75 16.83 0.79
N PHE A 61 -3.43 16.99 0.68
CA PHE A 61 -2.81 17.56 -0.52
C PHE A 61 -2.52 16.45 -1.53
N SER A 62 -2.63 16.78 -2.81
CA SER A 62 -2.27 15.91 -3.92
C SER A 62 -0.77 15.54 -3.84
N MET A 63 -0.46 14.27 -3.55
CA MET A 63 0.92 13.83 -3.33
C MET A 63 1.21 12.44 -3.90
N TRP A 64 2.48 12.26 -4.27
CA TRP A 64 3.04 11.00 -4.71
C TRP A 64 4.45 10.82 -4.14
N MET A 65 4.92 9.59 -4.08
CA MET A 65 6.32 9.27 -3.82
C MET A 65 6.75 8.03 -4.62
N ALA A 66 8.03 7.93 -4.92
CA ALA A 66 8.66 6.70 -5.38
C ALA A 66 9.61 6.18 -4.29
N TRP A 67 9.66 4.88 -4.10
CA TRP A 67 10.51 4.25 -3.10
C TRP A 67 11.40 3.15 -3.68
N GLY A 68 12.64 3.13 -3.19
CA GLY A 68 13.61 2.08 -3.50
C GLY A 68 14.18 2.15 -4.91
N PRO A 69 15.07 1.21 -5.27
CA PRO A 69 15.78 1.20 -6.55
C PRO A 69 14.85 0.95 -7.75
N GLU A 70 13.77 0.21 -7.55
CA GLU A 70 12.74 -0.08 -8.56
C GLU A 70 11.68 1.02 -8.65
N LEU A 71 11.86 2.14 -7.93
CA LEU A 71 10.96 3.31 -7.93
C LEU A 71 9.48 2.94 -7.77
N THR A 72 9.17 2.09 -6.77
CA THR A 72 7.79 1.69 -6.52
C THR A 72 6.96 2.94 -6.18
N PHE A 73 5.93 3.17 -6.99
CA PHE A 73 5.14 4.39 -6.95
C PHE A 73 3.97 4.29 -5.98
N PHE A 74 3.80 5.32 -5.17
CA PHE A 74 2.67 5.51 -4.27
C PHE A 74 2.03 6.86 -4.56
N CYS A 75 0.71 6.93 -4.48
CA CYS A 75 -0.04 8.19 -4.57
C CYS A 75 -1.28 8.12 -3.68
N ASN A 76 -1.74 9.27 -3.19
CA ASN A 76 -2.95 9.34 -2.39
C ASN A 76 -4.19 9.57 -3.25
N ALA A 77 -5.37 9.48 -2.62
CA ALA A 77 -6.64 9.68 -3.32
C ALA A 77 -6.74 11.08 -3.96
N ALA A 78 -6.22 12.13 -3.32
CA ALA A 78 -6.22 13.47 -3.86
C ALA A 78 -5.47 13.52 -5.22
N TYR A 79 -4.29 12.91 -5.30
CA TYR A 79 -3.54 12.78 -6.55
C TYR A 79 -4.30 12.06 -7.65
N ARG A 80 -4.94 10.93 -7.32
CA ARG A 80 -5.76 10.17 -8.27
C ARG A 80 -7.03 10.90 -8.74
N ARG A 81 -7.50 11.90 -7.98
CA ARG A 81 -8.70 12.68 -8.32
C ARG A 81 -8.39 13.90 -9.17
N ASP A 82 -7.19 14.45 -9.02
CA ASP A 82 -6.76 15.67 -9.70
C ASP A 82 -6.09 15.41 -11.07
N THR A 83 -5.85 14.14 -11.43
CA THR A 83 -5.23 13.71 -12.71
C THR A 83 -6.12 12.73 -13.47
#